data_AF-A0A0A2MZJ8-F1
#
_entry.id   AF-A0A0A2MZJ8-F1
#
_cell.length_a   1.000
_cell.length_b   1.000
_cell.length_c   1.000
_cell.angle_alpha   90.00
_cell.angle_beta   90.00
_cell.angle_gamma   90.00
#
_symmetry.space_group_name_H-M   'P 1'
#
loop_
_entity.id
_entity.type
_entity.pdbx_description
1 polymer ?
#
loop_
_entity_poly.entity_id
_entity_poly.type
_entity_poly.pdbx_seq_one_letter_code
_entity_poly.pdbx_strand_id
1 'polypeptide(L)'
;MFKQDVKATFTESLEDINIIRNASRGFKSTLEFDRNAYELMKKRAEREFNQRLLWAYKGKRIFVRADQFGDKQVPNWIDSIIYRLFEVHKITPREIERLMKHIEKRGFMDFPQLDIKKSLIGLNAIQQKKEQESDHIDFIRLAVGLPPSDILFTDKRRKAEIVELGLDKKYKCHVFSGTPEDLKSFKELIRSL
;
A
#
# COMPACT_ATOMS: atom_id res chain seq x y z
N MET A 1 19.13 8.14 29.86
CA MET A 1 18.10 8.55 30.83
C MET A 1 16.98 9.26 30.06
N PHE A 2 15.98 8.49 29.59
CA PHE A 2 14.92 8.97 28.70
C PHE A 2 13.76 9.49 29.54
N LYS A 3 13.65 10.82 29.68
CA LYS A 3 12.44 11.45 30.21
C LYS A 3 11.51 11.75 29.05
N GLN A 4 10.37 11.06 29.10
CA GLN A 4 9.01 11.53 28.79
C GLN A 4 8.96 12.95 28.21
N ASP A 5 8.64 13.09 26.91
CA ASP A 5 7.88 14.23 26.35
C ASP A 5 7.61 14.13 24.84
N VAL A 6 7.33 12.91 24.33
CA VAL A 6 6.71 12.74 22.99
C VAL A 6 5.70 11.59 23.07
N LYS A 7 4.77 11.69 24.01
CA LYS A 7 3.71 10.68 24.23
C LYS A 7 2.38 11.05 23.58
N ALA A 8 2.34 12.10 22.77
CA ALA A 8 1.16 12.49 22.02
C ALA A 8 1.48 12.46 20.52
N THR A 9 0.58 11.78 19.80
CA THR A 9 0.48 11.65 18.35
C THR A 9 1.48 10.68 17.72
N PHE A 10 0.94 9.78 16.87
CA PHE A 10 1.65 8.82 15.98
C PHE A 10 1.81 7.36 16.45
N THR A 11 0.86 6.81 17.20
CA THR A 11 0.56 5.35 17.30
C THR A 11 -0.57 4.89 16.35
N GLU A 12 -0.79 5.60 15.25
CA GLU A 12 -2.04 5.52 14.47
C GLU A 12 -2.16 4.29 13.52
N SER A 13 -1.07 3.70 13.02
CA SER A 13 -1.20 2.72 11.91
C SER A 13 -2.06 1.48 12.21
N LEU A 14 -2.05 0.99 13.47
CA LEU A 14 -2.87 -0.15 13.91
C LEU A 14 -4.24 0.26 14.49
N GLU A 15 -4.33 1.42 15.14
CA GLU A 15 -5.58 1.92 15.74
C GLU A 15 -6.63 2.18 14.66
N ASP A 16 -6.22 2.62 13.48
CA ASP A 16 -7.12 3.01 12.40
C ASP A 16 -7.64 1.86 11.55
N ILE A 17 -6.80 0.85 11.31
CA ILE A 17 -7.25 -0.43 10.77
C ILE A 17 -8.30 -1.03 11.70
N ASN A 18 -8.12 -0.87 13.02
CA ASN A 18 -9.11 -1.30 14.00
C ASN A 18 -10.38 -0.44 13.99
N ILE A 19 -10.31 0.87 13.76
CA ILE A 19 -11.49 1.73 13.59
C ILE A 19 -12.31 1.30 12.37
N ILE A 20 -11.68 1.04 11.22
CA ILE A 20 -12.38 0.57 10.01
C ILE A 20 -12.91 -0.86 10.21
N ARG A 21 -12.15 -1.74 10.84
CA ARG A 21 -12.60 -3.08 11.24
C ARG A 21 -13.82 -2.99 12.16
N ASN A 22 -13.86 -2.03 13.08
CA ASN A 22 -14.99 -1.79 13.97
C ASN A 22 -16.19 -1.17 13.24
N ALA A 23 -15.97 -0.24 12.30
CA ALA A 23 -17.03 0.40 11.52
C ALA A 23 -17.66 -0.54 10.46
N SER A 24 -16.89 -1.52 9.97
CA SER A 24 -17.36 -2.56 9.04
C SER A 24 -17.98 -3.78 9.72
N ARG A 25 -17.83 -3.92 11.06
CA ARG A 25 -18.48 -5.01 11.81
C ARG A 25 -20.00 -4.84 11.77
N GLY A 26 -20.68 -5.80 11.14
CA GLY A 26 -22.14 -5.86 11.06
C GLY A 26 -22.76 -5.25 9.80
N PHE A 27 -21.98 -4.61 8.93
CA PHE A 27 -22.43 -4.24 7.60
C PHE A 27 -22.21 -5.40 6.62
N LYS A 28 -23.23 -5.76 5.83
CA LYS A 28 -23.01 -6.60 4.65
C LYS A 28 -22.18 -5.77 3.67
N SER A 29 -20.92 -6.18 3.46
CA SER A 29 -20.03 -5.52 2.51
C SER A 29 -20.71 -5.49 1.14
N THR A 30 -20.71 -4.30 0.53
CA THR A 30 -21.03 -4.13 -0.88
C THR A 30 -19.74 -3.74 -1.58
N LEU A 31 -19.59 -4.15 -2.84
CA LEU A 31 -18.44 -3.77 -3.68
C LEU A 31 -18.18 -2.26 -3.68
N GLU A 32 -19.24 -1.45 -3.61
CA GLU A 32 -19.15 0.01 -3.56
C GLU A 32 -18.67 0.54 -2.20
N PHE A 33 -19.14 -0.05 -1.09
CA PHE A 33 -18.65 0.29 0.26
C PHE A 33 -17.18 -0.06 0.42
N ASP A 34 -16.79 -1.26 0.00
CA ASP A 34 -15.40 -1.74 0.07
C ASP A 34 -14.50 -0.85 -0.79
N ARG A 35 -15.01 -0.41 -1.95
CA ARG A 35 -14.30 0.52 -2.82
C ARG A 35 -14.05 1.87 -2.18
N ASN A 36 -15.08 2.47 -1.61
CA ASN A 36 -14.98 3.77 -0.94
C ASN A 36 -14.06 3.70 0.30
N ALA A 37 -14.13 2.60 1.06
CA ALA A 37 -13.31 2.39 2.24
C ALA A 37 -11.81 2.26 1.90
N TYR A 38 -11.44 1.52 0.85
CA TYR A 38 -10.02 1.38 0.51
C TYR A 38 -9.46 2.68 -0.10
N GLU A 39 -10.24 3.42 -0.91
CA GLU A 39 -9.81 4.71 -1.45
C GLU A 39 -9.58 5.74 -0.33
N LEU A 40 -10.42 5.72 0.72
CA LEU A 40 -10.22 6.53 1.92
C LEU A 40 -8.90 6.19 2.63
N MET A 41 -8.58 4.89 2.77
CA MET A 41 -7.31 4.44 3.35
C MET A 41 -6.12 4.90 2.51
N LYS A 42 -6.22 4.83 1.18
CA LYS A 42 -5.19 5.32 0.27
C LYS A 42 -4.99 6.83 0.43
N LYS A 43 -6.07 7.61 0.42
CA LYS A 43 -6.05 9.07 0.64
C LYS A 43 -5.44 9.45 1.98
N ARG A 44 -5.64 8.66 3.02
CA ARG A 44 -4.97 8.88 4.30
C ARG A 44 -3.47 8.66 4.20
N ALA A 45 -3.03 7.56 3.60
CA ALA A 45 -1.60 7.29 3.43
C ALA A 45 -0.90 8.37 2.59
N GLU A 46 -1.57 8.91 1.57
CA GLU A 46 -1.11 10.06 0.79
C GLU A 46 -0.92 11.31 1.67
N ARG A 47 -1.90 11.61 2.54
CA ARG A 47 -1.81 12.73 3.49
C ARG A 47 -0.68 12.53 4.51
N GLU A 48 -0.56 11.34 5.09
CA GLU A 48 0.52 11.03 6.04
C GLU A 48 1.89 11.20 5.36
N PHE A 49 2.05 10.70 4.13
CA PHE A 49 3.29 10.86 3.37
C PHE A 49 3.66 12.33 3.21
N ASN A 50 2.73 13.17 2.77
CA ASN A 50 2.97 14.61 2.61
C ASN A 50 3.28 15.32 3.93
N GLN A 51 2.59 14.96 5.02
CA GLN A 51 2.86 15.51 6.35
C GLN A 51 4.27 15.16 6.83
N ARG A 52 4.68 13.89 6.68
CA ARG A 52 6.01 13.41 7.05
C ARG A 52 7.09 14.03 6.16
N LEU A 53 6.82 14.20 4.87
CA LEU A 53 7.73 14.85 3.92
C LEU A 53 7.92 16.34 4.27
N LEU A 54 6.83 17.05 4.57
CA LEU A 54 6.88 18.44 5.05
C LEU A 54 7.63 18.57 6.38
N TRP A 55 7.45 17.62 7.29
CA TRP A 55 8.15 17.58 8.56
C TRP A 55 9.68 17.51 8.37
N ALA A 56 10.14 16.57 7.54
CA ALA A 56 11.54 16.44 7.17
C ALA A 56 12.06 17.69 6.45
N TYR A 57 11.28 18.23 5.51
CA TYR A 57 11.64 19.42 4.74
C TYR A 57 11.86 20.67 5.61
N LYS A 58 11.09 20.82 6.70
CA LYS A 58 11.25 21.92 7.68
C LYS A 58 12.50 21.79 8.57
N GLY A 59 13.50 21.00 8.16
CA GLY A 59 14.78 20.85 8.84
C GLY A 59 14.71 20.03 10.12
N LYS A 60 13.65 19.24 10.30
CA LYS A 60 13.49 18.41 11.50
C LYS A 60 14.12 17.06 11.27
N ARG A 61 14.68 16.48 12.34
CA ARG A 61 15.45 15.24 12.27
C ARG A 61 14.62 14.15 11.59
N ILE A 62 15.18 13.61 10.50
CA ILE A 62 14.62 12.46 9.81
C ILE A 62 14.97 11.23 10.65
N PHE A 63 13.95 10.55 11.14
CA PHE A 63 14.09 9.28 11.82
C PHE A 63 13.03 8.32 11.30
N VAL A 64 13.41 7.05 11.21
CA VAL A 64 12.54 5.99 10.74
C VAL A 64 11.81 5.41 11.95
N ARG A 65 10.49 5.63 12.02
CA ARG A 65 9.64 5.02 13.06
C ARG A 65 9.61 3.50 12.89
N ALA A 66 9.30 2.77 13.96
CA ALA A 66 9.02 1.35 13.91
C ALA A 66 7.49 1.12 13.85
N ASP A 67 7.03 0.36 12.86
CA ASP A 67 5.71 -0.25 12.85
C ASP A 67 5.77 -1.57 13.63
N GLN A 68 4.74 -1.85 14.44
CA GLN A 68 4.66 -3.06 15.27
C GLN A 68 3.85 -4.15 14.56
N PHE A 69 4.40 -5.35 14.46
CA PHE A 69 3.73 -6.54 13.94
C PHE A 69 3.88 -7.69 14.93
N GLY A 70 2.95 -7.78 15.88
CA GLY A 70 3.11 -8.69 17.03
C GLY A 70 4.34 -8.28 17.84
N ASP A 71 5.26 -9.22 18.04
CA ASP A 71 6.51 -8.99 18.78
C ASP A 71 7.65 -8.43 17.91
N LYS A 72 7.40 -8.21 16.62
CA LYS A 72 8.41 -7.70 15.67
C LYS A 72 8.23 -6.22 15.39
N GLN A 73 9.35 -5.51 15.28
CA GLN A 73 9.41 -4.13 14.83
C GLN A 73 9.99 -4.09 13.43
N VAL A 74 9.29 -3.43 12.52
CA VAL A 74 9.77 -3.20 11.15
C VAL A 74 9.84 -1.70 10.86
N PRO A 75 10.77 -1.24 10.01
CA PRO A 75 10.84 0.17 9.63
C PRO A 75 9.55 0.65 8.97
N ASN A 76 9.01 1.78 9.43
CA ASN A 76 7.87 2.42 8.81
C ASN A 76 8.19 2.78 7.36
N TRP A 77 7.33 2.37 6.44
CA TRP A 77 7.63 2.43 5.01
C TRP A 77 7.64 3.88 4.47
N ILE A 78 6.79 4.78 4.98
CA ILE A 78 6.78 6.20 4.59
C ILE A 78 8.11 6.82 4.96
N ASP A 79 8.51 6.61 6.21
CA ASP A 79 9.76 7.18 6.72
C ASP A 79 10.98 6.58 6.03
N SER A 80 10.92 5.30 5.67
CA SER A 80 11.98 4.64 4.91
C SER A 80 12.15 5.26 3.52
N ILE A 81 11.04 5.61 2.84
CA ILE A 81 11.10 6.31 1.55
C ILE A 81 11.65 7.72 1.75
N ILE A 82 11.11 8.48 2.69
CA ILE A 82 11.55 9.86 2.97
C ILE A 82 13.04 9.87 3.33
N TYR A 83 13.49 8.96 4.20
CA TYR A 83 14.89 8.82 4.54
C TYR A 83 15.75 8.60 3.30
N ARG A 84 15.36 7.70 2.38
CA ARG A 84 16.10 7.50 1.13
C ARG A 84 16.08 8.73 0.23
N LEU A 85 14.96 9.44 0.13
CA LEU A 85 14.85 10.66 -0.68
C LEU A 85 15.87 11.72 -0.21
N PHE A 86 16.00 11.93 1.10
CA PHE A 86 16.93 12.92 1.66
C PHE A 86 18.37 12.42 1.75
N GLU A 87 18.59 11.21 2.26
CA GLU A 87 19.93 10.73 2.59
C GLU A 87 20.65 10.07 1.42
N VAL A 88 19.92 9.39 0.53
CA VAL A 88 20.50 8.68 -0.60
C VAL A 88 20.39 9.51 -1.87
N HIS A 89 19.18 9.97 -2.20
CA HIS A 89 18.92 10.69 -3.44
C HIS A 89 19.17 12.19 -3.37
N LYS A 90 19.42 12.73 -2.17
CA LYS A 90 19.70 14.15 -1.91
C LYS A 90 18.67 15.07 -2.59
N ILE A 91 17.39 14.74 -2.43
CA ILE A 91 16.26 15.48 -3.03
C ILE A 91 16.32 16.97 -2.69
N THR A 92 16.08 17.83 -3.67
CA THR A 92 16.13 19.29 -3.50
C THR A 92 14.81 19.86 -2.98
N PRO A 93 14.82 21.05 -2.36
CA PRO A 93 13.60 21.76 -1.96
C PRO A 93 12.54 21.88 -3.07
N ARG A 94 12.98 22.21 -4.29
CA ARG A 94 12.09 22.36 -5.46
C ARG A 94 11.45 21.03 -5.86
N GLU A 95 12.18 19.92 -5.77
CA GLU A 95 11.65 18.58 -6.05
C GLU A 95 10.68 18.12 -4.96
N ILE A 96 10.95 18.43 -3.69
CA ILE A 96 10.03 18.17 -2.58
C ILE A 96 8.69 18.88 -2.82
N GLU A 97 8.71 20.18 -3.11
CA GLU A 97 7.48 20.94 -3.37
C GLU A 97 6.70 20.40 -4.58
N ARG A 98 7.42 20.00 -5.64
CA ARG A 98 6.81 19.36 -6.81
C ARG A 98 6.18 18.01 -6.45
N LEU A 99 6.89 17.18 -5.68
CA LEU A 99 6.41 15.87 -5.23
C LEU A 99 5.17 16.01 -4.36
N MET A 100 5.18 16.92 -3.38
CA MET A 100 4.04 17.19 -2.51
C MET A 100 2.80 17.61 -3.31
N LYS A 101 2.94 18.60 -4.20
CA LYS A 101 1.86 19.05 -5.08
C LYS A 101 1.35 17.94 -6.00
N HIS A 102 2.26 17.09 -6.48
CA HIS A 102 1.90 15.95 -7.32
C HIS A 102 1.05 14.93 -6.53
N ILE A 103 1.47 14.58 -5.31
CA ILE A 103 0.71 13.67 -4.43
C ILE A 103 -0.63 14.30 -4.01
N GLU A 104 -0.69 15.62 -3.75
CA GLU A 104 -1.97 16.29 -3.44
C GLU A 104 -2.97 16.18 -4.61
N LYS A 105 -2.48 16.37 -5.84
CA LYS A 105 -3.33 16.38 -7.04
C LYS A 105 -3.69 14.98 -7.54
N ARG A 106 -2.72 14.07 -7.57
CA ARG A 106 -2.85 12.75 -8.22
C ARG A 106 -2.78 11.58 -7.24
N GLY A 107 -2.52 11.85 -5.97
CA GLY A 107 -2.33 10.79 -4.98
C GLY A 107 -1.17 9.88 -5.35
N PHE A 108 -1.34 8.59 -5.07
CA PHE A 108 -0.38 7.57 -5.47
C PHE A 108 -0.56 7.02 -6.89
N MET A 109 -1.50 7.54 -7.68
CA MET A 109 -1.84 6.96 -8.99
C MET A 109 -0.63 6.81 -9.95
N ASP A 110 0.33 7.73 -9.88
CA ASP A 110 1.53 7.75 -10.73
C ASP A 110 2.72 7.03 -10.07
N PHE A 111 2.51 6.43 -8.89
CA PHE A 111 3.47 5.62 -8.16
C PHE A 111 2.90 4.20 -8.00
N PRO A 112 2.98 3.35 -9.05
CA PRO A 112 2.31 2.04 -9.08
C PRO A 112 2.59 1.20 -7.84
N GLN A 113 3.82 1.25 -7.33
CA GLN A 113 4.23 0.47 -6.16
C GLN A 113 3.48 0.90 -4.89
N LEU A 114 3.23 2.20 -4.74
CA LEU A 114 2.50 2.75 -3.59
C LEU A 114 1.00 2.54 -3.75
N ASP A 115 0.48 2.76 -4.95
CA ASP A 115 -0.93 2.57 -5.27
C ASP A 115 -1.37 1.12 -5.05
N ILE A 116 -0.66 0.15 -5.67
CA ILE A 116 -0.98 -1.28 -5.53
C ILE A 116 -0.86 -1.72 -4.07
N LYS A 117 0.26 -1.40 -3.41
CA LYS A 117 0.49 -1.80 -2.01
C LYS A 117 -0.62 -1.27 -1.09
N LYS A 118 -1.05 -0.03 -1.28
CA LYS A 118 -2.09 0.58 -0.43
C LYS A 118 -3.49 0.10 -0.74
N SER A 119 -3.79 -0.18 -2.00
CA SER A 119 -5.06 -0.82 -2.37
C SER A 119 -5.18 -2.21 -1.75
N LEU A 120 -4.11 -3.02 -1.80
CA LEU A 120 -4.08 -4.36 -1.20
C LEU A 120 -4.20 -4.35 0.33
N ILE A 121 -3.46 -3.46 1.00
CA ILE A 121 -3.58 -3.25 2.46
C ILE A 121 -5.01 -2.82 2.83
N GLY A 122 -5.58 -1.88 2.08
CA GLY A 122 -6.93 -1.39 2.31
C GLY A 122 -7.99 -2.50 2.19
N LEU A 123 -7.90 -3.30 1.13
CA LEU A 123 -8.79 -4.44 0.93
C LEU A 123 -8.69 -5.46 2.07
N ASN A 124 -7.48 -5.82 2.49
CA ASN A 124 -7.26 -6.73 3.60
C ASN A 124 -7.89 -6.23 4.92
N ALA A 125 -7.76 -4.93 5.20
CA ALA A 125 -8.31 -4.31 6.40
C ALA A 125 -9.84 -4.36 6.42
N ILE A 126 -10.49 -4.09 5.28
CA ILE A 126 -11.95 -4.13 5.12
C ILE A 126 -12.48 -5.56 5.27
N GLN A 127 -11.79 -6.53 4.68
CA GLN A 127 -12.10 -7.96 4.81
C GLN A 127 -11.77 -8.51 6.21
N GLN A 128 -11.38 -7.63 7.14
CA GLN A 128 -11.05 -7.92 8.54
C GLN A 128 -9.94 -8.96 8.71
N LYS A 129 -9.16 -9.23 7.66
CA LYS A 129 -8.05 -10.18 7.68
C LYS A 129 -6.98 -9.67 8.63
N LYS A 130 -6.42 -10.55 9.46
CA LYS A 130 -5.30 -10.20 10.34
C LYS A 130 -4.06 -10.02 9.46
N GLU A 131 -3.46 -8.84 9.49
CA GLU A 131 -2.22 -8.59 8.74
C GLU A 131 -1.08 -9.47 9.29
N GLN A 132 -0.41 -10.17 8.38
CA GLN A 132 0.80 -10.91 8.67
C GLN A 132 1.99 -10.26 7.95
N GLU A 133 3.20 -10.41 8.51
CA GLU A 133 4.43 -9.93 7.86
C GLU A 133 4.60 -10.49 6.44
N SER A 134 4.23 -11.76 6.23
CA SER A 134 4.21 -12.41 4.92
C SER A 134 3.30 -11.71 3.90
N ASP A 135 2.13 -11.21 4.33
CA ASP A 135 1.22 -10.45 3.45
C ASP A 135 1.91 -9.19 2.92
N HIS A 136 2.69 -8.48 3.74
CA HIS A 136 3.41 -7.29 3.29
C HIS A 136 4.50 -7.60 2.26
N ILE A 137 5.17 -8.76 2.37
CA ILE A 137 6.15 -9.22 1.38
C ILE A 137 5.44 -9.51 0.05
N ASP A 138 4.33 -10.24 0.08
CA ASP A 138 3.53 -10.53 -1.11
C ASP A 138 3.03 -9.24 -1.76
N PHE A 139 2.54 -8.30 -0.98
CA PHE A 139 2.08 -7.00 -1.48
C PHE A 139 3.18 -6.22 -2.18
N ILE A 140 4.40 -6.22 -1.64
CA ILE A 140 5.54 -5.59 -2.29
C ILE A 140 5.89 -6.32 -3.59
N ARG A 141 5.91 -7.66 -3.59
CA ARG A 141 6.18 -8.46 -4.79
C ARG A 141 5.18 -8.17 -5.90
N LEU A 142 3.89 -8.09 -5.56
CA LEU A 142 2.82 -7.74 -6.51
C LEU A 142 2.93 -6.29 -6.98
N ALA A 143 3.21 -5.36 -6.07
CA ALA A 143 3.37 -3.95 -6.38
C ALA A 143 4.53 -3.68 -7.35
N VAL A 144 5.57 -4.52 -7.31
CA VAL A 144 6.72 -4.46 -8.24
C VAL A 144 6.46 -5.27 -9.51
N GLY A 145 5.85 -6.46 -9.39
CA GLY A 145 5.70 -7.41 -10.49
C GLY A 145 4.52 -7.14 -11.41
N LEU A 146 3.41 -6.58 -10.91
CA LEU A 146 2.21 -6.36 -11.71
C LEU A 146 2.37 -5.28 -12.80
N PRO A 147 2.95 -4.08 -12.52
CA PRO A 147 3.03 -3.03 -13.54
C PRO A 147 3.80 -3.38 -14.82
N PRO A 148 4.93 -4.12 -14.78
CA PRO A 148 5.69 -4.47 -15.98
C PRO A 148 5.25 -5.77 -16.66
N SER A 149 4.27 -6.50 -16.12
CA SER A 149 3.92 -7.84 -16.62
C SER A 149 2.74 -7.81 -17.57
N ASP A 150 2.87 -8.46 -18.73
CA ASP A 150 1.72 -8.84 -19.56
C ASP A 150 1.00 -10.07 -18.98
N ILE A 151 1.77 -10.96 -18.34
CA ILE A 151 1.28 -12.18 -17.69
C ILE A 151 1.93 -12.32 -16.30
N LEU A 152 1.11 -12.46 -15.25
CA LEU A 152 1.56 -12.64 -13.88
C LEU A 152 0.94 -13.90 -13.26
N PHE A 153 1.77 -14.78 -12.70
CA PHE A 153 1.32 -15.88 -11.85
C PHE A 153 1.45 -15.52 -10.37
N THR A 154 0.41 -15.79 -9.60
CA THR A 154 0.39 -15.62 -8.15
C THR A 154 -0.52 -16.67 -7.50
N ASP A 155 -0.55 -16.79 -6.18
CA ASP A 155 -1.50 -17.68 -5.52
C ASP A 155 -2.97 -17.23 -5.75
N LYS A 156 -3.89 -18.18 -5.53
CA LYS A 156 -5.32 -18.00 -5.78
C LYS A 156 -5.91 -16.80 -5.02
N ARG A 157 -5.46 -16.55 -3.79
CA ARG A 157 -5.97 -15.46 -2.96
C ARG A 157 -5.52 -14.12 -3.55
N ARG A 158 -4.24 -13.98 -3.88
CA ARG A 158 -3.72 -12.73 -4.47
C ARG A 158 -4.32 -12.43 -5.83
N LYS A 159 -4.53 -13.45 -6.67
CA LYS A 159 -5.25 -13.27 -7.94
C LYS A 159 -6.63 -12.66 -7.69
N ALA A 160 -7.39 -13.20 -6.74
CA ALA A 160 -8.72 -12.68 -6.42
C ALA A 160 -8.67 -11.21 -5.96
N GLU A 161 -7.74 -10.87 -5.05
CA GLU A 161 -7.56 -9.50 -4.56
C GLU A 161 -7.19 -8.52 -5.70
N ILE A 162 -6.34 -8.93 -6.65
CA ILE A 162 -5.93 -8.11 -7.81
C ILE A 162 -7.12 -7.85 -8.74
N VAL A 163 -7.91 -8.89 -9.03
CA VAL A 163 -9.10 -8.78 -9.91
C VAL A 163 -10.22 -7.97 -9.23
N GLU A 164 -10.42 -8.16 -7.93
CA GLU A 164 -11.40 -7.40 -7.14
C GLU A 164 -11.08 -5.90 -7.13
N LEU A 165 -9.80 -5.55 -7.02
CA LEU A 165 -9.32 -4.17 -7.11
C LEU A 165 -9.25 -3.64 -8.56
N GLY A 166 -9.50 -4.48 -9.57
CA GLY A 166 -9.40 -4.13 -10.99
C GLY A 166 -7.98 -3.75 -11.43
N LEU A 167 -6.95 -4.20 -10.71
CA LEU A 167 -5.56 -3.88 -11.01
C LEU A 167 -5.05 -4.63 -12.25
N ASP A 168 -5.58 -5.83 -12.51
CA ASP A 168 -5.37 -6.58 -13.75
C ASP A 168 -5.72 -5.74 -14.99
N LYS A 169 -6.88 -5.07 -14.95
CA LYS A 169 -7.36 -4.20 -16.03
C LYS A 169 -6.55 -2.90 -16.10
N LYS A 170 -6.25 -2.28 -14.95
CA LYS A 170 -5.48 -1.04 -14.86
C LYS A 170 -4.11 -1.19 -15.52
N TYR A 171 -3.43 -2.30 -15.25
CA TYR A 171 -2.07 -2.57 -15.76
C TYR A 171 -2.06 -3.46 -17.01
N LYS A 172 -3.23 -3.80 -17.57
CA LYS A 172 -3.38 -4.66 -18.76
C LYS A 172 -2.61 -5.98 -18.63
N CYS A 173 -2.65 -6.58 -17.44
CA CYS A 173 -1.95 -7.82 -17.13
C CYS A 173 -2.95 -8.96 -17.05
N HIS A 174 -2.67 -10.07 -17.72
CA HIS A 174 -3.35 -11.34 -17.50
C HIS A 174 -2.83 -11.98 -16.21
N VAL A 175 -3.70 -12.16 -15.22
CA VAL A 175 -3.30 -12.69 -13.91
C VAL A 175 -3.84 -14.09 -13.75
N PHE A 176 -2.95 -15.04 -13.50
CA PHE A 176 -3.27 -16.45 -13.32
C PHE A 176 -2.83 -16.96 -11.95
N SER A 177 -3.40 -18.10 -11.57
CA SER A 177 -2.98 -18.90 -10.43
C SER A 177 -2.74 -20.34 -10.83
N GLY A 178 -2.26 -21.17 -9.90
CA GLY A 178 -1.99 -22.59 -10.17
C GLY A 178 -3.22 -23.48 -10.30
N THR A 179 -4.44 -22.94 -10.41
CA THR A 179 -5.65 -23.77 -10.54
C THR A 179 -5.77 -24.38 -11.94
N PRO A 180 -6.40 -25.55 -12.09
CA PRO A 180 -6.57 -26.19 -13.40
C PRO A 180 -7.24 -25.29 -14.45
N GLU A 181 -8.21 -24.47 -14.04
CA GLU A 181 -8.93 -23.54 -14.92
C GLU A 181 -8.02 -22.42 -15.43
N ASP A 182 -7.14 -21.90 -14.57
CA ASP A 182 -6.18 -20.87 -14.93
C ASP A 182 -5.09 -21.42 -15.83
N LEU A 183 -4.61 -22.64 -15.56
CA LEU A 183 -3.64 -23.31 -16.42
C LEU A 183 -4.22 -23.60 -17.81
N LYS A 184 -5.52 -23.91 -17.90
CA LYS A 184 -6.21 -24.07 -19.19
C LYS A 184 -6.31 -22.74 -19.93
N SER A 185 -6.80 -21.70 -19.27
CA SER A 185 -6.92 -20.35 -19.84
C SER A 185 -5.57 -19.80 -20.28
N PHE A 186 -4.52 -20.02 -19.51
CA PHE A 186 -3.15 -19.63 -19.86
C PHE A 186 -2.65 -20.36 -21.11
N LYS A 187 -2.88 -21.67 -21.23
CA LYS A 187 -2.51 -22.43 -22.44
C LYS A 187 -3.22 -21.90 -23.68
N GLU A 188 -4.49 -21.51 -23.55
CA GLU A 188 -5.26 -20.91 -24.64
C GLU A 188 -4.69 -19.53 -25.02
N LEU A 189 -4.37 -18.68 -24.03
CA LEU A 189 -3.75 -17.38 -24.26
C LEU A 189 -2.42 -17.50 -25.00
N ILE A 190 -1.50 -18.34 -24.52
CA ILE A 190 -0.17 -18.51 -25.13
C ILE A 190 -0.27 -19.02 -26.58
N ARG A 191 -1.29 -19.83 -26.91
CA ARG A 191 -1.52 -20.29 -28.30
C ARG A 191 -2.03 -19.18 -29.23
N SER A 192 -2.52 -18.07 -28.68
CA SER A 192 -3.09 -16.94 -29.42
C SER A 192 -2.15 -15.75 -29.58
N LEU A 193 -0.96 -15.80 -28.95
CA LEU A 193 0.12 -14.82 -29.09
C LEU A 193 0.99 -15.16 -30.32
#